data_AF-A0A9P5JW25-F1
#
_entry.id   AF-A0A9P5JW25-F1
#
_cell.length_a   1.000
_cell.length_b   1.000
_cell.length_c   1.000
_cell.angle_alpha   90.00
_cell.angle_beta   90.00
_cell.angle_gamma   90.00
#
_symmetry.space_group_name_H-M   'P 1'
#
loop_
_entity.id
_entity.type
_entity.pdbx_description
1 polymer ?
#
loop_
_entity_poly.entity_id
_entity_poly.type
_entity_poly.pdbx_seq_one_letter_code
_entity_poly.pdbx_strand_id
1 'polypeptide(L)'
;MTSVTRNLPWLIKDLGTSIIGQKCYVSLVENLNIEDVDCIKYSLSKGLGVGIVVGGSIMKVPQLILILRAQSARGLSLAAYILETSSYAITLAYSSRNAFPFSTYGENLFLTIQNVFITLLIILYDPPSSRRLTTSQAPNPAGKLITALLAVLAASIALFTAPAGALAVAQLCTLPLSLFSKLPQIVQNHRARSTGQLSTFAVVSQIGGCAARLFTTAQEVNDPLMAAGFALALVLNLVVGIQMYAYWGKGSGVGVVSGHEKTRDEFPLGGGREISSYGREKVDIVVQPQSPSYPPTHQHSQSAAYGRKWARKVD
;
A
#
# COMPACT_ATOMS: atom_id res chain seq x y z
N MET A 1 28.44 -35.51 13.02
CA MET A 1 27.09 -35.06 13.42
C MET A 1 26.04 -35.20 12.28
N THR A 2 26.19 -36.16 11.36
CA THR A 2 25.34 -36.29 10.16
C THR A 2 24.17 -37.27 10.29
N SER A 3 24.12 -38.07 11.37
CA SER A 3 23.08 -39.11 11.52
C SER A 3 21.69 -38.56 11.81
N VAL A 4 21.58 -37.35 12.39
CA VAL A 4 20.30 -36.70 12.66
C VAL A 4 19.75 -36.05 11.40
N THR A 5 20.61 -35.39 10.61
CA THR A 5 20.21 -34.71 9.36
C THR A 5 19.91 -35.68 8.21
N ARG A 6 20.51 -36.88 8.20
CA ARG A 6 20.20 -37.92 7.20
C ARG A 6 18.88 -38.66 7.45
N ASN A 7 18.36 -38.62 8.67
CA ASN A 7 17.10 -39.27 9.07
C ASN A 7 15.91 -38.29 9.14
N LEU A 8 15.98 -37.17 8.40
CA LEU A 8 14.85 -36.26 8.29
C LEU A 8 13.64 -36.97 7.65
N PRO A 9 12.42 -36.74 8.16
CA PRO A 9 11.20 -37.28 7.57
C PRO A 9 11.14 -37.02 6.06
N TRP A 10 10.60 -37.98 5.32
CA TRP A 10 10.51 -37.91 3.85
C TRP A 10 9.85 -36.61 3.37
N LEU A 11 8.86 -36.08 4.11
CA LEU A 11 8.19 -34.80 3.79
C LEU A 11 9.18 -33.61 3.76
N ILE A 12 10.09 -33.53 4.74
CA ILE A 12 11.06 -32.42 4.82
C ILE A 12 12.16 -32.62 3.78
N LYS A 13 12.54 -33.87 3.52
CA LYS A 13 13.52 -34.22 2.49
C LYS A 13 13.01 -33.92 1.08
N ASP A 14 11.77 -34.27 0.78
CA ASP A 14 11.17 -34.03 -0.54
C ASP A 14 10.89 -32.54 -0.75
N LEU A 15 10.44 -31.82 0.28
CA LEU A 15 10.27 -30.37 0.20
C LEU A 15 11.61 -29.66 0.04
N GLY A 16 12.63 -30.03 0.82
CA GLY A 16 13.97 -29.45 0.75
C GLY A 16 14.67 -29.74 -0.56
N THR A 17 14.60 -30.97 -1.07
CA THR A 17 15.17 -31.34 -2.39
C THR A 17 14.43 -30.71 -3.55
N SER A 18 13.11 -30.49 -3.44
CA SER A 18 12.31 -29.79 -4.45
C SER A 18 12.63 -28.28 -4.52
N ILE A 19 12.91 -27.63 -3.38
CA ILE A 19 13.18 -26.18 -3.32
C ILE A 19 14.64 -25.86 -3.68
N ILE A 20 15.60 -26.62 -3.11
CA ILE A 20 17.04 -26.31 -3.17
C ILE A 20 17.78 -27.19 -4.20
N GLY A 21 17.15 -28.27 -4.66
CA GLY A 21 17.75 -29.25 -5.56
C GLY A 21 18.53 -30.33 -4.81
N GLN A 22 18.57 -31.53 -5.40
CA GLN A 22 19.14 -32.72 -4.78
C GLN A 22 20.63 -32.58 -4.44
N LYS A 23 21.41 -31.87 -5.28
CA LYS A 23 22.85 -31.64 -5.05
C LYS A 23 23.12 -30.74 -3.83
N CYS A 24 22.46 -29.58 -3.76
CA CYS A 24 22.67 -28.65 -2.66
C CYS A 24 21.99 -29.12 -1.36
N TYR A 25 20.89 -29.88 -1.44
CA TYR A 25 20.30 -30.54 -0.27
C TYR A 25 21.27 -31.57 0.33
N VAL A 26 21.87 -32.43 -0.49
CA VAL A 26 22.82 -33.45 0.00
C VAL A 26 24.10 -32.80 0.54
N SER A 27 24.67 -31.81 -0.16
CA SER A 27 25.90 -31.16 0.31
C SER A 27 25.68 -30.36 1.60
N LEU A 28 24.61 -29.56 1.66
CA LEU A 28 24.41 -28.59 2.74
C LEU A 28 23.60 -29.16 3.92
N VAL A 29 22.57 -29.97 3.65
CA VAL A 29 21.68 -30.52 4.70
C VAL A 29 22.17 -31.89 5.17
N GLU A 30 22.48 -32.82 4.26
CA GLU A 30 22.90 -34.17 4.66
C GLU A 30 24.37 -34.26 5.08
N ASN A 31 25.26 -33.52 4.42
CA ASN A 31 26.71 -33.56 4.69
C ASN A 31 27.22 -32.36 5.50
N LEU A 32 26.37 -31.33 5.75
CA LEU A 32 26.74 -30.10 6.46
C LEU A 32 28.02 -29.44 5.93
N ASN A 33 28.23 -29.50 4.61
CA ASN A 33 29.38 -28.89 3.97
C ASN A 33 29.18 -27.37 3.83
N ILE A 34 29.64 -26.60 4.82
CA ILE A 34 29.51 -25.13 4.85
C ILE A 34 30.51 -24.43 3.91
N GLU A 35 31.46 -25.18 3.33
CA GLU A 35 32.43 -24.64 2.37
C GLU A 35 31.84 -24.46 0.96
N ASP A 36 30.69 -25.07 0.64
CA ASP A 36 30.00 -24.87 -0.64
C ASP A 36 29.23 -23.54 -0.68
N VAL A 37 29.98 -22.44 -0.80
CA VAL A 37 29.45 -21.07 -0.83
C VAL A 37 28.38 -20.86 -1.91
N ASP A 38 28.52 -21.53 -3.06
CA ASP A 38 27.55 -21.43 -4.16
C ASP A 38 26.21 -22.10 -3.81
N CYS A 39 26.24 -23.26 -3.16
CA CYS A 39 25.02 -23.91 -2.67
C CYS A 39 24.40 -23.13 -1.51
N ILE A 40 25.18 -22.49 -0.64
CA ILE A 40 24.65 -21.65 0.44
C ILE A 40 23.90 -20.45 -0.14
N LYS A 41 24.53 -19.71 -1.08
CA LYS A 41 23.90 -18.56 -1.73
C LYS A 41 22.63 -18.95 -2.47
N TYR A 42 22.67 -20.07 -3.21
CA TYR A 42 21.50 -20.57 -3.93
C TYR A 42 20.36 -20.99 -2.99
N SER A 43 20.67 -21.75 -1.94
CA SER A 43 19.70 -22.21 -0.95
C SER A 43 19.05 -21.04 -0.20
N LEU A 44 19.87 -20.06 0.19
CA LEU A 44 19.40 -18.84 0.85
C LEU A 44 18.51 -18.02 -0.09
N SER A 45 18.90 -17.87 -1.36
CA SER A 45 18.10 -17.17 -2.37
C SER A 45 16.72 -17.83 -2.54
N LYS A 46 16.68 -19.16 -2.68
CA LYS A 46 15.43 -19.92 -2.80
C LYS A 46 14.57 -19.81 -1.54
N GLY A 47 15.17 -19.94 -0.37
CA GLY A 47 14.46 -19.79 0.91
C GLY A 47 13.86 -18.40 1.08
N LEU A 48 14.64 -17.35 0.78
CA LEU A 48 14.18 -15.96 0.81
C LEU A 48 13.05 -15.73 -0.20
N GLY A 49 13.18 -16.22 -1.43
CA GLY A 49 12.15 -16.10 -2.46
C GLY A 49 10.83 -16.76 -2.05
N VAL A 50 10.87 -18.00 -1.53
CA VAL A 50 9.67 -18.67 -0.99
C VAL A 50 9.07 -17.87 0.16
N GLY A 51 9.90 -17.36 1.08
CA GLY A 51 9.43 -16.51 2.18
C GLY A 51 8.74 -15.22 1.69
N ILE A 52 9.29 -14.58 0.66
CA ILE A 52 8.71 -13.38 0.05
C ILE A 52 7.36 -13.71 -0.61
N VAL A 53 7.25 -14.81 -1.35
CA VAL A 53 6.00 -15.25 -1.97
C VAL A 53 4.93 -15.53 -0.91
N VAL A 54 5.26 -16.29 0.13
CA VAL A 54 4.33 -16.59 1.24
C VAL A 54 3.91 -15.32 1.97
N GLY A 55 4.86 -14.42 2.23
CA GLY A 55 4.57 -13.10 2.80
C GLY A 55 3.58 -12.32 1.94
N GLY A 56 3.85 -12.19 0.64
CA GLY A 56 2.97 -11.50 -0.31
C GLY A 56 1.53 -12.06 -0.34
N SER A 57 1.37 -13.37 -0.18
CA SER A 57 0.07 -14.03 -0.10
C SER A 57 -0.78 -13.65 1.12
N ILE A 58 -0.15 -13.21 2.21
CA ILE A 58 -0.83 -12.90 3.48
C ILE A 58 -0.99 -11.39 3.66
N MET A 59 -0.08 -10.58 3.12
CA MET A 59 0.02 -9.13 3.43
C MET A 59 -1.26 -8.32 3.22
N LYS A 60 -2.09 -8.64 2.22
CA LYS A 60 -3.34 -7.90 1.93
C LYS A 60 -4.58 -8.55 2.57
N VAL A 61 -4.47 -9.76 3.12
CA VAL A 61 -5.57 -10.51 3.75
C VAL A 61 -6.20 -9.77 4.93
N PRO A 62 -5.44 -9.17 5.88
CA PRO A 62 -6.05 -8.42 6.98
C PRO A 62 -6.95 -7.29 6.49
N GLN A 63 -6.52 -6.59 5.45
CA GLN A 63 -7.29 -5.51 4.86
C GLN A 63 -8.56 -6.01 4.16
N LEU A 64 -8.47 -7.13 3.45
CA LEU A 64 -9.62 -7.78 2.82
C LEU A 64 -10.70 -8.13 3.87
N ILE A 65 -10.28 -8.70 4.99
CA ILE A 65 -11.18 -9.05 6.10
C ILE A 65 -11.85 -7.80 6.68
N LEU A 66 -11.11 -6.70 6.85
CA LEU A 66 -11.66 -5.44 7.37
C LEU A 66 -12.76 -4.88 6.47
N ILE A 67 -12.56 -4.87 5.15
CA ILE A 67 -13.56 -4.39 4.18
C ILE A 67 -14.81 -5.27 4.23
N LEU A 68 -14.64 -6.60 4.25
CA LEU A 68 -15.76 -7.54 4.30
C LEU A 68 -16.56 -7.43 5.59
N ARG A 69 -15.90 -7.25 6.74
CA ARG A 69 -16.57 -7.06 8.04
C ARG A 69 -17.27 -5.72 8.15
N ALA A 70 -16.65 -4.65 7.66
CA ALA A 70 -17.22 -3.31 7.70
C ALA A 70 -18.30 -3.09 6.61
N GLN A 71 -18.34 -3.94 5.58
CA GLN A 71 -19.15 -3.77 4.36
C GLN A 71 -19.04 -2.35 3.77
N SER A 72 -17.86 -1.75 3.88
CA SER A 72 -17.61 -0.37 3.50
C SER A 72 -16.16 -0.20 3.05
N ALA A 73 -15.97 0.58 1.98
CA ALA A 73 -14.67 0.93 1.44
C ALA A 73 -14.26 2.39 1.72
N ARG A 74 -14.92 3.05 2.69
CA ARG A 74 -14.63 4.45 3.04
C ARG A 74 -13.16 4.64 3.44
N GLY A 75 -12.52 5.66 2.87
CA GLY A 75 -11.11 6.00 3.13
C GLY A 75 -10.11 5.27 2.22
N LEU A 76 -10.56 4.35 1.36
CA LEU A 76 -9.72 3.72 0.36
C LEU A 76 -9.81 4.47 -0.97
N SER A 77 -8.67 4.73 -1.59
CA SER A 77 -8.62 5.36 -2.92
C SER A 77 -8.68 4.30 -4.01
N LEU A 78 -9.79 4.24 -4.73
CA LEU A 78 -9.94 3.34 -5.89
C LEU A 78 -8.81 3.53 -6.91
N ALA A 79 -8.42 4.79 -7.17
CA ALA A 79 -7.35 5.09 -8.12
C ALA A 79 -5.99 4.53 -7.67
N ALA A 80 -5.69 4.58 -6.37
CA ALA A 80 -4.46 4.01 -5.83
C ALA A 80 -4.43 2.48 -6.00
N TYR A 81 -5.55 1.79 -5.71
CA TYR A 81 -5.64 0.35 -5.90
C TYR A 81 -5.56 -0.07 -7.37
N ILE A 82 -6.15 0.70 -8.28
CA ILE A 82 -6.03 0.45 -9.72
C ILE A 82 -4.56 0.57 -10.15
N LEU A 83 -3.87 1.66 -9.79
CA LEU A 83 -2.46 1.86 -10.13
C LEU A 83 -1.56 0.78 -9.52
N GLU A 84 -1.81 0.39 -8.27
CA GLU A 84 -1.06 -0.68 -7.60
C GLU A 84 -1.30 -2.03 -8.31
N THR A 85 -2.54 -2.34 -8.66
CA THR A 85 -2.91 -3.56 -9.41
C THR A 85 -2.25 -3.59 -10.78
N SER A 86 -2.26 -2.47 -11.52
CA SER A 86 -1.58 -2.36 -12.81
C SER A 86 -0.08 -2.57 -12.68
N SER A 87 0.55 -2.04 -11.63
CA SER A 87 1.98 -2.22 -11.37
C SER A 87 2.36 -3.69 -11.14
N TYR A 88 1.59 -4.41 -10.32
CA TYR A 88 1.82 -5.83 -10.09
C TYR A 88 1.55 -6.68 -11.33
N ALA A 89 0.50 -6.35 -12.10
CA ALA A 89 0.18 -7.03 -13.35
C ALA A 89 1.28 -6.85 -14.41
N ILE A 90 1.84 -5.65 -14.55
CA ILE A 90 2.97 -5.39 -15.47
C ILE A 90 4.18 -6.24 -15.09
N THR A 91 4.53 -6.25 -13.80
CA THR A 91 5.67 -7.05 -13.28
C THR A 91 5.46 -8.54 -13.51
N LEU A 92 4.23 -9.03 -13.30
CA LEU A 92 3.84 -10.41 -13.57
C LEU A 92 3.96 -10.76 -15.07
N ALA A 93 3.40 -9.94 -15.95
CA ALA A 93 3.45 -10.16 -17.40
C ALA A 93 4.89 -10.11 -17.94
N TYR A 94 5.70 -9.17 -17.46
CA TYR A 94 7.11 -9.04 -17.82
C TYR A 94 7.92 -10.27 -17.40
N SER A 95 7.79 -10.66 -16.13
CA SER A 95 8.53 -11.80 -15.57
C SER A 95 8.11 -13.14 -16.17
N SER A 96 6.80 -13.31 -16.43
CA SER A 96 6.27 -14.52 -17.07
C SER A 96 6.74 -14.66 -18.51
N ARG A 97 6.88 -13.57 -19.26
CA ARG A 97 7.35 -13.61 -20.66
C ARG A 97 8.84 -13.85 -20.77
N ASN A 98 9.63 -13.35 -19.82
CA ASN A 98 11.06 -13.63 -19.75
C ASN A 98 11.37 -14.99 -19.09
N ALA A 99 10.35 -15.80 -18.80
CA ALA A 99 10.47 -17.13 -18.20
C ALA A 99 11.31 -17.14 -16.91
N PHE A 100 11.18 -16.09 -16.09
CA PHE A 100 11.84 -16.03 -14.79
C PHE A 100 11.30 -17.10 -13.84
N PRO A 101 12.08 -17.54 -12.83
CA PRO A 101 11.58 -18.51 -11.87
C PRO A 101 10.46 -17.91 -11.02
N PHE A 102 9.47 -18.76 -10.67
CA PHE A 102 8.32 -18.36 -9.87
C PHE A 102 8.68 -17.70 -8.53
N SER A 103 9.80 -18.10 -7.93
CA SER A 103 10.38 -17.50 -6.72
C SER A 103 10.59 -15.98 -6.82
N THR A 104 10.87 -15.46 -8.03
CA THR A 104 11.13 -14.04 -8.26
C THR A 104 9.85 -13.20 -8.40
N TYR A 105 8.80 -13.72 -9.03
CA TYR A 105 7.59 -12.94 -9.33
C TYR A 105 6.31 -13.46 -8.65
N GLY A 106 6.38 -14.59 -7.94
CA GLY A 106 5.23 -15.25 -7.34
C GLY A 106 4.48 -14.37 -6.34
N GLU A 107 5.18 -13.49 -5.62
CA GLU A 107 4.53 -12.50 -4.75
C GLU A 107 3.59 -11.58 -5.54
N ASN A 108 4.00 -11.16 -6.76
CA ASN A 108 3.23 -10.25 -7.60
C ASN A 108 1.96 -10.95 -8.12
N LEU A 109 2.01 -12.26 -8.35
CA LEU A 109 0.82 -13.04 -8.72
C LEU A 109 -0.23 -12.98 -7.60
N PHE A 110 0.14 -13.35 -6.37
CA PHE A 110 -0.78 -13.35 -5.25
C PHE A 110 -1.25 -11.96 -4.86
N LEU A 111 -0.37 -10.96 -4.92
CA LEU A 111 -0.73 -9.57 -4.67
C LEU A 111 -1.70 -9.05 -5.73
N THR A 112 -1.50 -9.36 -7.01
CA THR A 112 -2.44 -8.98 -8.09
C THR A 112 -3.82 -9.56 -7.83
N ILE A 113 -3.91 -10.86 -7.52
CA ILE A 113 -5.19 -11.52 -7.23
C ILE A 113 -5.90 -10.85 -6.04
N GLN A 114 -5.20 -10.68 -4.91
CA GLN A 114 -5.76 -10.04 -3.71
C GLN A 114 -6.20 -8.60 -3.98
N ASN A 115 -5.41 -7.81 -4.72
CA ASN A 115 -5.76 -6.43 -5.05
C ASN A 115 -6.93 -6.33 -6.03
N VAL A 116 -7.09 -7.27 -6.97
CA VAL A 116 -8.28 -7.33 -7.83
C VAL A 116 -9.52 -7.55 -6.97
N PHE A 117 -9.49 -8.48 -6.01
CA PHE A 117 -10.61 -8.68 -5.08
C PHE A 117 -10.91 -7.41 -4.27
N ILE A 118 -9.89 -6.77 -3.70
CA ILE A 118 -10.09 -5.50 -2.96
C ILE A 118 -10.69 -4.43 -3.87
N THR A 119 -10.20 -4.28 -5.10
CA THR A 119 -10.71 -3.30 -6.07
C THR A 119 -12.19 -3.56 -6.40
N LEU A 120 -12.57 -4.83 -6.60
CA LEU A 120 -13.97 -5.20 -6.84
C LEU A 120 -14.86 -4.91 -5.63
N LEU A 121 -14.39 -5.18 -4.41
CA LEU A 121 -15.11 -4.85 -3.19
C LEU A 121 -15.24 -3.33 -2.99
N ILE A 122 -14.23 -2.55 -3.35
CA ILE A 122 -14.32 -1.09 -3.35
C ILE A 122 -15.41 -0.63 -4.32
N ILE A 123 -15.47 -1.15 -5.55
CA ILE A 123 -16.50 -0.79 -6.53
C ILE A 123 -17.91 -1.21 -6.06
N LEU A 124 -18.01 -2.31 -5.31
CA LEU A 124 -19.28 -2.81 -4.77
C LEU A 124 -19.78 -1.95 -3.60
N TYR A 125 -18.90 -1.58 -2.67
CA TYR A 125 -19.27 -0.91 -1.41
C TYR A 125 -19.14 0.62 -1.44
N ASP A 126 -18.43 1.20 -2.41
CA ASP A 126 -18.31 2.65 -2.53
C ASP A 126 -19.50 3.25 -3.30
N PRO A 127 -20.37 4.06 -2.64
CA PRO A 127 -21.42 4.77 -3.34
C PRO A 127 -20.79 5.80 -4.29
N PRO A 128 -21.33 6.00 -5.50
CA PRO A 128 -20.74 6.89 -6.50
C PRO A 128 -20.69 8.34 -5.96
N SER A 129 -19.54 8.72 -5.40
CA SER A 129 -19.29 10.08 -4.98
C SER A 129 -18.82 10.90 -6.19
N SER A 130 -19.76 11.67 -6.74
CA SER A 130 -19.50 12.92 -7.47
C SER A 130 -18.79 12.88 -8.83
N ARG A 131 -19.00 11.85 -9.66
CA ARG A 131 -18.83 12.00 -11.13
C ARG A 131 -20.15 11.84 -11.84
N ARG A 132 -20.96 12.91 -11.82
CA ARG A 132 -22.00 13.19 -12.83
C ARG A 132 -21.32 13.30 -14.20
N LEU A 133 -21.04 12.16 -14.83
CA LEU A 133 -20.98 12.07 -16.28
C LEU A 133 -22.31 11.46 -16.70
N THR A 134 -23.29 12.36 -16.91
CA THR A 134 -24.32 12.27 -17.95
C THR A 134 -24.70 10.87 -18.44
N THR A 135 -25.22 10.00 -17.57
CA THR A 135 -26.09 8.90 -18.02
C THR A 135 -27.06 8.56 -16.89
N SER A 136 -28.33 8.82 -17.13
CA SER A 136 -29.46 8.58 -16.25
C SER A 136 -29.81 7.09 -16.16
N GLN A 137 -28.87 6.26 -15.72
CA GLN A 137 -29.10 4.83 -15.59
C GLN A 137 -29.00 4.44 -14.12
N ALA A 138 -30.09 3.86 -13.59
CA ALA A 138 -30.16 3.36 -12.23
C ALA A 138 -28.92 2.50 -11.91
N PRO A 139 -28.29 2.66 -10.73
CA PRO A 139 -27.04 1.98 -10.42
C PRO A 139 -27.33 0.51 -10.15
N ASN A 140 -27.36 -0.31 -11.20
CA ASN A 140 -27.39 -1.77 -11.05
C ASN A 140 -26.00 -2.22 -10.55
N PRO A 141 -25.87 -2.72 -9.29
CA PRO A 141 -24.58 -3.12 -8.74
C PRO A 141 -23.95 -4.27 -9.54
N ALA A 142 -24.77 -5.17 -10.09
CA ALA A 142 -24.34 -6.24 -10.96
C ALA A 142 -23.67 -5.72 -12.26
N GLY A 143 -24.22 -4.66 -12.87
CA GLY A 143 -23.65 -4.06 -14.08
C GLY A 143 -22.26 -3.48 -13.85
N LYS A 144 -22.03 -2.83 -12.70
CA LYS A 144 -20.72 -2.27 -12.33
C LYS A 144 -19.66 -3.36 -12.09
N LEU A 145 -20.04 -4.47 -11.49
CA LEU A 145 -19.13 -5.60 -11.28
C LEU A 145 -18.74 -6.27 -12.60
N ILE A 146 -19.71 -6.48 -13.50
CA ILE A 146 -19.45 -7.07 -14.81
C ILE A 146 -18.52 -6.17 -15.62
N THR A 147 -18.75 -4.85 -15.65
CA THR A 147 -17.86 -3.94 -16.38
C THR A 147 -16.46 -3.89 -15.79
N ALA A 148 -16.32 -3.92 -14.46
CA ALA A 148 -15.02 -4.00 -13.79
C ALA A 148 -14.27 -5.28 -14.13
N LEU A 149 -14.95 -6.43 -14.10
CA LEU A 149 -14.36 -7.73 -14.47
C LEU A 149 -13.93 -7.77 -15.94
N LEU A 150 -14.75 -7.26 -16.85
CA LEU A 150 -14.41 -7.14 -18.27
C LEU A 150 -13.21 -6.21 -18.48
N ALA A 151 -13.12 -5.11 -17.73
CA ALA A 151 -11.98 -4.19 -17.78
C ALA A 151 -10.69 -4.87 -17.30
N VAL A 152 -10.73 -5.64 -16.20
CA VAL A 152 -9.58 -6.42 -15.71
C VAL A 152 -9.15 -7.46 -16.73
N LEU A 153 -10.10 -8.18 -17.35
CA LEU A 153 -9.81 -9.18 -18.38
C LEU A 153 -9.19 -8.53 -19.61
N ALA A 154 -9.78 -7.46 -20.13
CA ALA A 154 -9.27 -6.72 -21.28
C ALA A 154 -7.86 -6.16 -21.02
N ALA A 155 -7.63 -5.57 -19.84
CA ALA A 155 -6.32 -5.07 -19.44
C ALA A 155 -5.28 -6.20 -19.35
N SER A 156 -5.67 -7.37 -18.83
CA SER A 156 -4.79 -8.55 -18.77
C SER A 156 -4.39 -9.03 -20.16
N ILE A 157 -5.36 -9.18 -21.07
CA ILE A 157 -5.10 -9.59 -22.46
C ILE A 157 -4.20 -8.55 -23.16
N ALA A 158 -4.47 -7.26 -22.98
CA ALA A 158 -3.65 -6.20 -23.56
C ALA A 158 -2.19 -6.27 -23.08
N LEU A 159 -1.98 -6.55 -21.79
CA LEU A 159 -0.63 -6.71 -21.23
C LEU A 159 0.09 -7.94 -21.78
N PHE A 160 -0.62 -9.07 -21.88
CA PHE A 160 -0.08 -10.33 -22.41
C PHE A 160 0.09 -10.35 -23.93
N THR A 161 -0.46 -9.37 -24.66
CA THR A 161 -0.29 -9.20 -26.12
C THR A 161 0.61 -8.03 -26.51
N ALA A 162 0.96 -7.15 -25.56
CA ALA A 162 1.84 -5.99 -25.80
C ALA A 162 3.21 -6.40 -26.40
N PRO A 163 3.88 -5.56 -27.21
CA PRO A 163 5.24 -5.85 -27.66
C PRO A 163 6.26 -5.76 -26.51
N ALA A 164 7.36 -6.53 -26.60
CA ALA A 164 8.36 -6.64 -25.53
C ALA A 164 8.96 -5.29 -25.10
N GLY A 165 9.21 -4.38 -26.06
CA GLY A 165 9.72 -3.03 -25.77
C GLY A 165 8.75 -2.18 -24.94
N ALA A 166 7.46 -2.21 -25.27
CA ALA A 166 6.44 -1.50 -24.49
C ALA A 166 6.32 -2.07 -23.07
N LEU A 167 6.44 -3.38 -22.92
CA LEU A 167 6.37 -4.04 -21.61
C LEU A 167 7.60 -3.71 -20.74
N ALA A 168 8.80 -3.62 -21.33
CA ALA A 168 10.00 -3.19 -20.61
C ALA A 168 9.90 -1.73 -20.14
N VAL A 169 9.38 -0.83 -20.98
CA VAL A 169 9.11 0.57 -20.58
C VAL A 169 8.03 0.61 -19.49
N ALA A 170 6.96 -0.17 -19.62
CA ALA A 170 5.94 -0.28 -18.59
C ALA A 170 6.53 -0.77 -17.26
N GLN A 171 7.43 -1.76 -17.30
CA GLN A 171 8.16 -2.26 -16.13
C GLN A 171 9.08 -1.19 -15.52
N LEU A 172 9.71 -0.35 -16.33
CA LEU A 172 10.44 0.82 -15.81
C LEU A 172 9.50 1.80 -15.13
N CYS A 173 8.29 2.00 -15.65
CA CYS A 173 7.29 2.90 -15.09
C CYS A 173 6.65 2.40 -13.79
N THR A 174 6.70 1.10 -13.49
CA THR A 174 6.26 0.58 -12.17
C THR A 174 7.18 1.02 -11.04
N LEU A 175 8.45 1.33 -11.35
CA LEU A 175 9.42 1.80 -10.38
C LEU A 175 9.01 3.18 -9.82
N PRO A 176 8.80 4.25 -10.62
CA PRO A 176 8.27 5.51 -10.15
C PRO A 176 7.03 5.40 -9.27
N LEU A 177 6.07 4.52 -9.57
CA LEU A 177 4.88 4.34 -8.74
C LEU A 177 5.24 3.95 -7.29
N SER A 178 6.27 3.12 -7.13
CA SER A 178 6.84 2.76 -5.83
C SER A 178 7.61 3.93 -5.20
N LEU A 179 8.33 4.73 -6.00
CA LEU A 179 9.08 5.90 -5.53
C LEU A 179 8.15 7.03 -5.07
N PHE A 180 7.05 7.28 -5.79
CA PHE A 180 6.08 8.33 -5.47
C PHE A 180 5.39 8.12 -4.13
N SER A 181 5.36 6.89 -3.61
CA SER A 181 4.88 6.63 -2.24
C SER A 181 5.88 7.10 -1.17
N LYS A 182 7.19 7.07 -1.44
CA LYS A 182 8.23 7.38 -0.44
C LYS A 182 8.87 8.75 -0.60
N LEU A 183 8.90 9.32 -1.80
CA LEU A 183 9.47 10.65 -2.04
C LEU A 183 8.77 11.76 -1.25
N PRO A 184 7.42 11.85 -1.21
CA PRO A 184 6.73 12.83 -0.37
C PRO A 184 7.07 12.64 1.11
N GLN A 185 7.16 11.39 1.57
CA GLN A 185 7.55 11.05 2.94
C GLN A 185 8.98 11.50 3.26
N ILE A 186 9.94 11.27 2.37
CA ILE A 186 11.34 11.70 2.52
C ILE A 186 11.44 13.23 2.63
N VAL A 187 10.70 13.94 1.76
CA VAL A 187 10.68 15.41 1.76
C VAL A 187 10.01 15.94 3.03
N GLN A 188 8.89 15.34 3.45
CA GLN A 188 8.20 15.73 4.68
C GLN A 188 9.07 15.47 5.91
N ASN A 189 9.69 14.29 6.04
CA ASN A 189 10.61 13.99 7.13
C ASN A 189 11.78 14.98 7.17
N HIS A 190 12.33 15.34 6.00
CA HIS A 190 13.41 16.31 5.92
C HIS A 190 12.96 17.72 6.36
N ARG A 191 11.81 18.18 5.88
CA ARG A 191 11.22 19.49 6.25
C ARG A 191 10.83 19.55 7.73
N ALA A 192 10.23 18.49 8.24
CA ALA A 192 9.76 18.39 9.63
C ALA A 192 10.90 18.11 10.62
N ARG A 193 12.09 17.70 10.15
CA ARG A 193 13.26 17.31 10.97
C ARG A 193 12.91 16.26 12.05
N SER A 194 11.86 15.48 11.80
CA SER A 194 11.31 14.46 12.66
C SER A 194 10.68 13.39 11.78
N THR A 195 10.80 12.12 12.18
CA THR A 195 10.14 11.00 11.50
C THR A 195 8.78 10.65 12.12
N GLY A 196 8.33 11.40 13.13
CA GLY A 196 7.02 11.22 13.76
C GLY A 196 6.80 9.80 14.30
N GLN A 197 5.67 9.20 13.96
CA GLN A 197 5.26 7.84 14.37
C GLN A 197 5.77 6.74 13.41
N LEU A 198 6.82 7.00 12.62
CA LEU A 198 7.38 6.01 11.71
C LEU A 198 7.97 4.83 12.50
N SER A 199 7.45 3.63 12.23
CA SER A 199 7.93 2.41 12.90
C SER A 199 9.33 2.01 12.40
N THR A 200 10.29 1.96 13.32
CA THR A 200 11.66 1.46 13.07
C THR A 200 11.63 0.05 12.51
N PHE A 201 10.77 -0.80 13.06
CA PHE A 201 10.60 -2.17 12.59
C PHE A 201 10.13 -2.22 11.12
N ALA A 202 9.16 -1.36 10.75
CA ALA A 202 8.68 -1.29 9.38
C ALA A 202 9.77 -0.82 8.40
N VAL A 203 10.58 0.17 8.77
CA VAL A 203 11.66 0.68 7.91
C VAL A 203 12.76 -0.36 7.72
N VAL A 204 13.21 -1.01 8.80
CA VAL A 204 14.24 -2.06 8.72
C VAL A 204 13.74 -3.26 7.92
N SER A 205 12.49 -3.70 8.15
CA SER A 205 11.87 -4.79 7.39
C SER A 205 11.77 -4.44 5.90
N GLN A 206 11.43 -3.19 5.57
CA GLN A 206 11.36 -2.74 4.18
C GLN A 206 12.74 -2.73 3.50
N ILE A 207 13.78 -2.28 4.20
CA ILE A 207 15.17 -2.34 3.71
C ILE A 207 15.58 -3.79 3.48
N GLY A 208 15.34 -4.66 4.47
CA GLY A 208 15.64 -6.09 4.39
C GLY A 208 14.91 -6.77 3.22
N GLY A 209 13.62 -6.47 3.03
CA GLY A 209 12.83 -6.99 1.90
C GLY A 209 13.33 -6.50 0.54
N CYS A 210 13.72 -5.23 0.41
CA CYS A 210 14.31 -4.72 -0.84
C CYS A 210 15.69 -5.34 -1.12
N ALA A 211 16.52 -5.53 -0.08
CA ALA A 211 17.81 -6.19 -0.20
C ALA A 211 17.65 -7.67 -0.58
N ALA A 212 16.69 -8.36 0.04
CA ALA A 212 16.37 -9.75 -0.30
C ALA A 212 15.94 -9.87 -1.76
N ARG A 213 15.04 -9.00 -2.25
CA ARG A 213 14.64 -9.00 -3.67
C ARG A 213 15.76 -8.68 -4.64
N LEU A 214 16.64 -7.75 -4.28
CA LEU A 214 17.82 -7.44 -5.09
C LEU A 214 18.76 -8.64 -5.17
N PHE A 215 18.98 -9.31 -4.02
CA PHE A 215 19.80 -10.51 -3.95
C PHE A 215 19.19 -11.68 -4.72
N THR A 216 17.90 -11.99 -4.51
CA THR A 216 17.24 -13.08 -5.24
C THR A 216 17.18 -12.80 -6.73
N THR A 217 16.94 -11.55 -7.14
CA THR A 217 17.02 -11.17 -8.56
C THR A 217 18.43 -11.39 -9.09
N ALA A 218 19.47 -10.87 -8.42
CA ALA A 218 20.84 -11.05 -8.89
C ALA A 218 21.30 -12.53 -8.95
N GLN A 219 20.75 -13.40 -8.10
CA GLN A 219 21.07 -14.84 -8.10
C GLN A 219 20.22 -15.65 -9.07
N GLU A 220 18.95 -15.30 -9.26
CA GLU A 220 17.99 -16.09 -10.06
C GLU A 220 17.81 -15.56 -11.48
N VAL A 221 18.01 -14.26 -11.70
CA VAL A 221 17.63 -13.53 -12.90
C VAL A 221 18.70 -12.47 -13.21
N ASN A 222 19.60 -12.76 -14.15
CA ASN A 222 20.61 -11.80 -14.64
C ASN A 222 19.99 -10.67 -15.51
N ASP A 223 18.88 -10.09 -15.08
CA ASP A 223 18.21 -8.97 -15.76
C ASP A 223 18.55 -7.64 -15.07
N PRO A 224 19.31 -6.75 -15.73
CA PRO A 224 19.74 -5.48 -15.15
C PRO A 224 18.57 -4.52 -14.92
N LEU A 225 17.45 -4.66 -15.64
CA LEU A 225 16.29 -3.78 -15.52
C LEU A 225 15.61 -3.98 -14.16
N MET A 226 15.36 -5.24 -13.82
CA MET A 226 14.69 -5.60 -12.58
C MET A 226 15.62 -5.37 -11.37
N ALA A 227 16.91 -5.69 -11.52
CA ALA A 227 17.92 -5.40 -10.51
C ALA A 227 18.06 -3.90 -10.23
N ALA A 228 18.11 -3.05 -11.27
CA ALA A 228 18.16 -1.59 -11.11
C ALA A 228 16.93 -1.06 -10.36
N GLY A 229 15.76 -1.63 -10.63
CA GLY A 229 14.53 -1.31 -9.92
C GLY A 229 14.59 -1.58 -8.42
N PHE A 230 15.01 -2.79 -8.03
CA PHE A 230 15.17 -3.13 -6.61
C PHE A 230 16.32 -2.37 -5.94
N ALA A 231 17.40 -2.08 -6.66
CA ALA A 231 18.50 -1.25 -6.16
C ALA A 231 18.04 0.18 -5.86
N LEU A 232 17.28 0.80 -6.77
CA LEU A 232 16.73 2.14 -6.55
C LEU A 232 15.75 2.16 -5.36
N ALA A 233 14.89 1.15 -5.26
CA ALA A 233 13.99 1.00 -4.13
C ALA A 233 14.76 0.83 -2.80
N LEU A 234 15.85 0.06 -2.80
CA LEU A 234 16.72 -0.12 -1.63
C LEU A 234 17.35 1.21 -1.23
N VAL A 235 17.90 1.97 -2.18
CA VAL A 235 18.49 3.30 -1.92
C VAL A 235 17.48 4.24 -1.28
N LEU A 236 16.25 4.34 -1.80
CA LEU A 236 15.24 5.19 -1.18
C LEU A 236 14.86 4.75 0.23
N ASN A 237 14.74 3.44 0.48
CA ASN A 237 14.45 2.93 1.81
C ASN A 237 15.61 3.15 2.79
N LEU A 238 16.86 3.09 2.32
CA LEU A 238 18.03 3.47 3.10
C LEU A 238 18.01 4.96 3.45
N VAL A 239 17.65 5.85 2.51
CA VAL A 239 17.50 7.28 2.80
C VAL A 239 16.48 7.52 3.91
N VAL A 240 15.31 6.85 3.87
CA VAL A 240 14.32 6.92 4.94
C VAL A 240 14.88 6.39 6.26
N GLY A 241 15.62 5.28 6.24
CA GLY A 241 16.30 4.72 7.42
C GLY A 241 17.34 5.67 8.03
N ILE A 242 18.14 6.33 7.19
CA ILE A 242 19.12 7.33 7.62
C ILE A 242 18.42 8.54 8.23
N GLN A 243 17.34 9.03 7.63
CA GLN A 243 16.55 10.12 8.20
C GLN A 243 15.97 9.75 9.57
N MET A 244 15.46 8.52 9.70
CA MET A 244 14.94 7.99 10.95
C MET A 244 16.00 7.93 12.04
N TYR A 245 17.21 7.48 11.71
CA TYR A 245 18.32 7.48 12.66
C TYR A 245 18.80 8.90 13.00
N ALA A 246 18.95 9.78 12.00
CA ALA A 246 19.49 11.13 12.17
C ALA A 246 18.55 12.08 12.94
N TYR A 247 17.23 11.86 12.83
CA TYR A 247 16.18 12.62 13.51
C TYR A 247 15.63 11.92 14.76
N TRP A 248 16.19 10.76 15.11
CA TRP A 248 15.86 10.05 16.34
C TRP A 248 16.12 10.95 17.56
N GLY A 249 15.08 11.19 18.36
CA GLY A 249 15.18 11.99 19.58
C GLY A 249 15.28 13.51 19.40
N LYS A 250 15.21 14.06 18.18
CA LYS A 250 15.23 15.53 17.94
C LYS A 250 13.84 16.18 17.86
N GLY A 251 12.78 15.40 18.06
CA GLY A 251 11.39 15.88 18.13
C GLY A 251 10.97 16.33 19.53
N SER A 252 11.71 17.25 20.15
CA SER A 252 11.21 17.96 21.34
C SER A 252 10.56 19.27 20.89
N GLY A 253 9.23 19.35 20.96
CA GLY A 253 8.54 20.65 20.90
C GLY A 253 7.28 20.77 20.04
N VAL A 254 6.42 19.76 19.93
CA VAL A 254 4.98 20.00 19.67
C VAL A 254 4.21 19.00 20.53
N GLY A 255 3.54 19.51 21.56
CA GLY A 255 2.78 18.71 22.52
C GLY A 255 1.67 17.92 21.83
N VAL A 256 1.84 16.61 21.77
CA VAL A 256 0.75 15.67 21.47
C VAL A 256 0.20 15.23 22.82
N VAL A 257 -1.03 15.66 23.10
CA VAL A 257 -1.85 15.09 24.18
C VAL A 257 -1.95 13.59 23.92
N SER A 258 -1.34 12.79 24.79
CA SER A 258 -1.45 11.34 24.79
C SER A 258 -2.85 10.98 25.30
N GLY A 259 -3.79 10.81 24.37
CA GLY A 259 -5.02 10.08 24.62
C GLY A 259 -4.69 8.60 24.78
N HIS A 260 -4.38 8.20 26.01
CA HIS A 260 -4.18 6.80 26.38
C HIS A 260 -5.56 6.11 26.38
N GLU A 261 -5.99 5.58 25.23
CA GLU A 261 -7.15 4.68 25.16
C GLU A 261 -6.76 3.35 25.81
N LYS A 262 -7.00 3.29 27.13
CA LYS A 262 -6.76 2.11 27.96
C LYS A 262 -7.95 1.18 27.77
N THR A 263 -7.72 0.09 27.05
CA THR A 263 -8.57 -1.10 27.04
C THR A 263 -8.78 -1.57 28.49
N ARG A 264 -10.04 -1.64 28.94
CA ARG A 264 -10.46 -2.48 30.07
C ARG A 264 -11.99 -2.56 30.15
N ASP A 265 -12.52 -3.71 29.75
CA ASP A 265 -13.81 -4.21 30.22
C ASP A 265 -13.68 -4.54 31.72
N GLU A 266 -14.45 -3.89 32.59
CA GLU A 266 -14.90 -4.47 33.86
C GLU A 266 -16.09 -3.68 34.43
N PHE A 267 -17.17 -4.40 34.75
CA PHE A 267 -18.38 -3.92 35.44
C PHE A 267 -18.12 -3.68 36.94
N PRO A 268 -18.97 -2.90 37.64
CA PRO A 268 -18.59 -2.02 38.75
C PRO A 268 -18.83 -2.65 40.13
N LEU A 269 -18.23 -2.06 41.19
CA LEU A 269 -18.78 -2.00 42.56
C LEU A 269 -17.95 -1.07 43.48
N GLY A 270 -18.59 -0.02 44.01
CA GLY A 270 -18.43 0.43 45.39
C GLY A 270 -17.33 1.45 45.78
N GLY A 271 -17.76 2.67 46.11
CA GLY A 271 -17.39 3.33 47.39
C GLY A 271 -16.38 4.49 47.40
N GLY A 272 -16.87 5.70 47.72
CA GLY A 272 -16.19 6.65 48.64
C GLY A 272 -15.45 7.87 48.06
N ARG A 273 -16.04 9.08 48.27
CA ARG A 273 -15.50 10.38 48.80
C ARG A 273 -13.99 10.70 48.59
N GLU A 274 -13.47 11.88 48.21
CA GLU A 274 -13.78 13.33 48.35
C GLU A 274 -12.87 14.11 47.33
N ILE A 275 -13.37 15.10 46.57
CA ILE A 275 -13.22 16.58 46.69
C ILE A 275 -11.78 17.16 46.91
N SER A 276 -11.30 17.94 45.92
CA SER A 276 -10.66 19.30 46.02
C SER A 276 -9.63 19.50 44.89
N SER A 277 -9.88 20.25 43.81
CA SER A 277 -9.90 21.73 43.62
C SER A 277 -8.52 22.37 43.35
N TYR A 278 -8.54 23.43 42.51
CA TYR A 278 -7.47 24.25 41.91
C TYR A 278 -6.84 23.71 40.61
N GLY A 279 -6.77 24.41 39.48
CA GLY A 279 -7.12 25.79 39.15
C GLY A 279 -7.11 25.96 37.61
N ARG A 280 -7.94 26.87 37.14
CA ARG A 280 -8.35 27.10 35.75
C ARG A 280 -7.46 28.14 35.09
N GLU A 281 -6.87 27.82 33.94
CA GLU A 281 -6.53 28.83 32.93
C GLU A 281 -7.10 28.37 31.58
N LYS A 282 -8.19 29.02 31.18
CA LYS A 282 -8.89 28.82 29.92
C LYS A 282 -8.31 29.77 28.89
N VAL A 283 -7.90 29.25 27.74
CA VAL A 283 -7.86 30.01 26.49
C VAL A 283 -8.84 29.32 25.54
N ASP A 284 -10.05 29.91 25.42
CA ASP A 284 -11.11 29.44 24.52
C ASP A 284 -10.71 29.77 23.06
N ILE A 285 -10.52 28.74 22.21
CA ILE A 285 -10.45 28.92 20.76
C ILE A 285 -11.88 28.81 20.22
N VAL A 286 -12.45 29.95 19.86
CA VAL A 286 -13.75 30.08 19.19
C VAL A 286 -13.63 29.48 17.79
N VAL A 287 -14.24 28.31 17.57
CA VAL A 287 -14.51 27.79 16.23
C VAL A 287 -15.88 28.30 15.80
N GLN A 288 -15.92 29.16 14.77
CA GLN A 288 -17.19 29.60 14.17
C GLN A 288 -17.88 28.40 13.49
N PRO A 289 -19.17 28.13 13.75
CA PRO A 289 -19.92 27.16 12.98
C PRO A 289 -20.29 27.75 11.60
N GLN A 290 -20.02 27.00 10.52
CA GLN A 290 -20.54 27.32 9.19
C GLN A 290 -22.07 27.32 9.21
N SER A 291 -22.66 28.48 8.92
CA SER A 291 -24.11 28.67 8.83
C SER A 291 -24.65 28.12 7.49
N PRO A 292 -25.88 27.59 7.46
CA PRO A 292 -26.51 27.06 6.25
C PRO A 292 -26.99 28.20 5.32
N SER A 293 -26.68 28.07 4.02
CA SER A 293 -27.08 29.02 2.98
C SER A 293 -28.59 28.96 2.71
N TYR A 294 -29.32 30.06 2.92
CA TYR A 294 -30.65 30.32 2.36
C TYR A 294 -30.58 31.45 1.32
N PRO A 295 -31.42 31.42 0.25
CA PRO A 295 -31.38 32.39 -0.83
C PRO A 295 -32.01 33.74 -0.42
N PRO A 296 -31.57 34.88 -1.01
CA PRO A 296 -32.05 36.19 -0.57
C PRO A 296 -33.41 36.55 -1.19
N THR A 297 -34.40 36.70 -0.32
CA THR A 297 -35.65 37.44 -0.56
C THR A 297 -35.37 38.93 -0.36
N HIS A 298 -35.49 39.75 -1.41
CA HIS A 298 -35.50 41.21 -1.27
C HIS A 298 -36.94 41.74 -1.36
N GLN A 299 -37.45 42.23 -0.24
CA GLN A 299 -38.58 43.15 -0.17
C GLN A 299 -38.18 44.37 0.68
N HIS A 300 -38.78 45.51 0.31
CA HIS A 300 -38.73 46.85 0.91
C HIS A 300 -37.75 47.82 0.26
N SER A 301 -38.08 49.09 0.08
CA SER A 301 -39.34 49.83 0.07
C SER A 301 -38.97 51.21 -0.49
N GLN A 302 -39.95 51.90 -1.07
CA GLN A 302 -39.82 53.15 -1.80
C GLN A 302 -39.16 54.28 -0.99
N SER A 303 -38.34 55.10 -1.65
CA SER A 303 -38.37 56.56 -1.47
C SER A 303 -37.77 57.29 -2.68
N ALA A 304 -38.35 58.45 -2.95
CA ALA A 304 -38.32 59.20 -4.20
C ALA A 304 -37.03 60.02 -4.43
N ALA A 305 -36.73 60.33 -5.70
CA ALA A 305 -36.86 61.68 -6.27
C ALA A 305 -35.86 61.95 -7.43
N TYR A 306 -36.34 62.75 -8.38
CA TYR A 306 -35.62 63.59 -9.34
C TYR A 306 -35.05 63.01 -10.65
N GLY A 307 -35.85 63.16 -11.72
CA GLY A 307 -35.49 64.13 -12.77
C GLY A 307 -35.18 63.64 -14.20
N ARG A 308 -35.98 64.17 -15.15
CA ARG A 308 -35.78 64.37 -16.61
C ARG A 308 -36.11 63.16 -17.51
N LYS A 309 -37.31 63.08 -18.11
CA LYS A 309 -37.84 63.78 -19.31
C LYS A 309 -37.06 63.55 -20.61
N TRP A 310 -37.59 62.69 -21.48
CA TRP A 310 -37.76 62.82 -22.95
C TRP A 310 -38.95 61.88 -23.30
N ALA A 311 -40.21 62.33 -23.53
CA ALA A 311 -40.79 62.81 -24.81
C ALA A 311 -40.40 61.90 -26.01
N ARG A 312 -41.25 61.32 -26.87
CA ARG A 312 -42.62 61.61 -27.37
C ARG A 312 -43.05 60.34 -28.17
N LYS A 313 -44.27 59.79 -27.99
CA LYS A 313 -45.53 59.99 -28.77
C LYS A 313 -45.68 59.08 -30.02
N VAL A 314 -46.79 58.31 -30.00
CA VAL A 314 -47.79 57.93 -31.05
C VAL A 314 -47.27 57.51 -32.43
N ASP A 315 -47.79 56.48 -33.08
CA ASP A 315 -49.13 55.86 -33.06
C ASP A 315 -49.09 54.32 -32.94
#